data_AF-A0A2M7BP09-F1
#
_entry.id   AF-A0A2M7BP09-F1
#
_cell.length_a   1.000
_cell.length_b   1.000
_cell.length_c   1.000
_cell.angle_alpha   90.00
_cell.angle_beta   90.00
_cell.angle_gamma   90.00
#
_symmetry.space_group_name_H-M   'P 1'
#
loop_
_entity.id
_entity.type
_entity.pdbx_description
1 polymer ?
#
loop_
_entity_poly.entity_id
_entity_poly.type
_entity_poly.pdbx_seq_one_letter_code
_entity_poly.pdbx_strand_id
1 'polypeptide(L)'
;PRTEPETVFQYVDITSVSNQRKCITEARTVLGIDAPSRARQVIRANDIIVATTRPNLNAVAQVPSELDNQICSTGFCVLRTGVGILPDYIFAFVRYESFIEALTDLVKGALYPAVTDGQVKAQQIPLPPLSEQRRIAGLLREQMTAVEKARAAAEAELNTITALPAALLLRAFAGEL
;
A
#
# COMPACT_ATOMS: atom_id res chain seq x y z
N PRO A 1 -13.76 15.44 -8.17
CA PRO A 1 -13.07 15.51 -9.48
C PRO A 1 -14.00 15.77 -10.68
N ARG A 2 -15.09 15.00 -10.89
CA ARG A 2 -16.00 15.26 -12.03
C ARG A 2 -16.74 16.61 -11.98
N THR A 3 -16.88 17.16 -10.78
CA THR A 3 -17.44 18.50 -10.54
C THR A 3 -16.43 19.63 -10.78
N GLU A 4 -15.15 19.29 -10.94
CA GLU A 4 -14.03 20.23 -11.15
C GLU A 4 -13.18 19.72 -12.34
N PRO A 5 -13.72 19.74 -13.57
CA PRO A 5 -13.17 19.02 -14.72
C PRO A 5 -11.76 19.47 -15.13
N GLU A 6 -11.38 20.70 -14.82
CA GLU A 6 -10.08 21.29 -15.17
C GLU A 6 -8.99 21.06 -14.10
N THR A 7 -9.35 20.48 -12.96
CA THR A 7 -8.38 20.25 -11.88
C THR A 7 -7.60 18.97 -12.10
N VAL A 8 -6.29 19.03 -11.88
CA VAL A 8 -5.42 17.85 -11.89
C VAL A 8 -5.28 17.32 -10.47
N PHE A 9 -5.36 15.99 -10.32
CA PHE A 9 -5.19 15.31 -9.05
C PHE A 9 -4.39 14.02 -9.21
N GLN A 10 -3.80 13.55 -8.11
CA GLN A 10 -3.18 12.24 -8.03
C GLN A 10 -4.23 11.18 -7.70
N TYR A 11 -4.23 10.11 -8.48
CA TYR A 11 -5.15 9.00 -8.36
C TYR A 11 -4.44 7.72 -7.94
N VAL A 12 -4.90 7.13 -6.83
CA VAL A 12 -4.40 5.86 -6.30
C VAL A 12 -5.45 4.77 -6.48
N ASP A 13 -5.13 3.71 -7.23
CA ASP A 13 -5.96 2.52 -7.31
C ASP A 13 -5.25 1.30 -6.71
N ILE A 14 -5.85 0.11 -6.82
CA ILE A 14 -5.27 -1.11 -6.22
C ILE A 14 -3.94 -1.49 -6.89
N THR A 15 -3.76 -1.17 -8.18
CA THR A 15 -2.51 -1.44 -8.90
C THR A 15 -1.38 -0.50 -8.48
N SER A 16 -1.71 0.67 -7.95
CA SER A 16 -0.76 1.60 -7.32
C SER A 16 -0.16 1.10 -6.01
N VAL A 17 -0.67 0.01 -5.41
CA VAL A 17 -0.24 -0.49 -4.10
C VAL A 17 0.54 -1.79 -4.26
N SER A 18 1.75 -1.83 -3.69
CA SER A 18 2.54 -3.05 -3.62
C SER A 18 2.09 -3.93 -2.46
N ASN A 19 1.61 -5.14 -2.74
CA ASN A 19 1.25 -6.11 -1.70
C ASN A 19 2.47 -6.63 -0.92
N GLN A 20 3.67 -6.53 -1.51
CA GLN A 20 4.90 -6.99 -0.87
C GLN A 20 5.49 -5.88 0.02
N ARG A 21 5.65 -4.67 -0.53
CA ARG A 21 6.24 -3.53 0.18
C ARG A 21 5.24 -2.79 1.09
N LYS A 22 3.94 -3.08 0.93
CA LYS A 22 2.81 -2.48 1.67
C LYS A 22 2.81 -0.94 1.59
N CYS A 23 3.12 -0.41 0.41
CA CYS A 23 3.20 1.02 0.15
C CYS A 23 2.59 1.37 -1.21
N ILE A 24 2.23 2.64 -1.38
CA ILE A 24 1.84 3.20 -2.67
C ILE A 24 3.12 3.39 -3.48
N THR A 25 3.26 2.67 -4.58
CA THR A 25 4.46 2.74 -5.44
C THR A 25 4.36 3.82 -6.50
N GLU A 26 3.15 4.07 -7.00
CA GLU A 26 2.91 5.05 -8.07
C GLU A 26 1.49 5.61 -7.96
N ALA A 27 1.35 6.94 -7.97
CA ALA A 27 0.07 7.59 -8.14
C ALA A 27 -0.02 8.16 -9.56
N ARG A 28 -1.19 8.01 -10.19
CA ARG A 28 -1.39 8.47 -11.56
C ARG A 28 -1.91 9.90 -11.54
N THR A 29 -1.25 10.80 -12.26
CA THR A 29 -1.76 12.14 -12.50
C THR A 29 -2.96 12.08 -13.46
N VAL A 30 -4.12 12.56 -13.03
CA VAL A 30 -5.38 12.50 -13.78
C VAL A 30 -6.04 13.87 -13.79
N LEU A 31 -6.58 14.27 -14.95
CA LEU A 31 -7.40 15.46 -15.10
C LEU A 31 -8.86 15.16 -14.68
N GLY A 32 -9.53 16.11 -14.03
CA GLY A 32 -10.90 15.97 -13.50
C GLY A 32 -11.90 15.39 -14.49
N ILE A 33 -11.80 15.78 -15.76
CA ILE A 33 -12.65 15.29 -16.85
C ILE A 33 -12.41 13.80 -17.18
N ASP A 34 -11.17 13.33 -17.05
CA ASP A 34 -10.74 11.97 -17.31
C ASP A 34 -10.84 11.08 -16.07
N ALA A 35 -11.41 11.61 -14.97
CA ALA A 35 -11.49 10.92 -13.69
C ALA A 35 -12.22 9.56 -13.84
N PRO A 36 -11.55 8.45 -13.48
CA PRO A 36 -12.17 7.13 -13.46
C PRO A 36 -13.45 7.15 -12.64
N SER A 37 -14.43 6.32 -13.03
CA SER A 37 -15.72 6.25 -12.32
C SER A 37 -15.59 5.91 -10.83
N ARG A 38 -14.51 5.23 -10.45
CA ARG A 38 -14.16 4.85 -9.07
C ARG A 38 -13.35 5.91 -8.30
N ALA A 39 -12.90 7.00 -8.93
CA ALA A 39 -12.16 8.07 -8.26
C ALA A 39 -13.11 8.97 -7.45
N ARG A 40 -13.46 8.52 -6.22
CA ARG A 40 -14.50 9.17 -5.40
C ARG A 40 -14.13 9.37 -3.92
N GLN A 41 -13.01 8.82 -3.46
CA GLN A 41 -12.63 8.91 -2.04
C GLN A 41 -11.43 9.83 -1.87
N VAL A 42 -11.53 10.82 -0.98
CA VAL A 42 -10.42 11.71 -0.64
C VAL A 42 -9.58 11.07 0.46
N ILE A 43 -8.29 10.93 0.21
CA ILE A 43 -7.29 10.44 1.15
C ILE A 43 -6.52 11.60 1.77
N ARG A 44 -6.08 11.39 3.02
CA ARG A 44 -5.22 12.31 3.77
C ARG A 44 -3.95 11.62 4.21
N ALA A 45 -2.92 12.40 4.49
CA ALA A 45 -1.69 11.90 5.07
C ALA A 45 -1.99 11.08 6.34
N ASN A 46 -1.34 9.92 6.44
CA ASN A 46 -1.53 8.90 7.48
C ASN A 46 -2.84 8.13 7.46
N ASP A 47 -3.73 8.35 6.50
CA ASP A 47 -4.84 7.42 6.29
C ASP A 47 -4.29 6.03 5.94
N ILE A 48 -4.96 4.98 6.42
CA ILE A 48 -4.66 3.60 6.03
C ILE A 48 -5.68 3.18 4.99
N ILE A 49 -5.22 2.81 3.80
CA ILE A 49 -6.08 2.28 2.73
C ILE A 49 -6.01 0.76 2.72
N VAL A 50 -7.18 0.11 2.70
CA VAL A 50 -7.30 -1.35 2.67
C VAL A 50 -8.10 -1.75 1.44
N ALA A 51 -7.51 -2.52 0.52
CA ALA A 51 -8.23 -2.98 -0.65
C ALA A 51 -9.35 -3.93 -0.24
N THR A 52 -10.55 -3.67 -0.75
CA THR A 52 -11.74 -4.44 -0.40
C THR A 52 -11.94 -5.63 -1.33
N THR A 53 -11.33 -5.62 -2.51
CA THR A 53 -11.34 -6.77 -3.44
C THR A 53 -10.17 -7.69 -3.17
N ARG A 54 -10.40 -9.01 -3.19
CA ARG A 54 -9.39 -10.05 -2.93
C ARG A 54 -8.61 -9.76 -1.64
N PRO A 55 -9.29 -9.68 -0.48
CA PRO A 55 -8.68 -9.30 0.80
C PRO A 55 -7.48 -10.20 1.18
N ASN A 56 -7.46 -11.45 0.70
CA ASN A 56 -6.36 -12.39 0.84
C ASN A 56 -5.02 -11.91 0.25
N LEU A 57 -5.04 -10.98 -0.72
CA LEU A 57 -3.82 -10.37 -1.25
C LEU A 57 -3.24 -9.29 -0.33
N ASN A 58 -4.04 -8.81 0.63
CA ASN A 58 -3.70 -7.79 1.62
C ASN A 58 -3.01 -6.57 0.99
N ALA A 59 -3.60 -6.02 -0.07
CA ALA A 59 -3.16 -4.77 -0.68
C ALA A 59 -3.53 -3.60 0.26
N VAL A 60 -2.58 -3.21 1.10
CA VAL A 60 -2.75 -2.16 2.10
C VAL A 60 -1.57 -1.19 2.07
N ALA A 61 -1.81 0.08 2.38
CA ALA A 61 -0.78 1.09 2.48
C ALA A 61 -1.17 2.20 3.46
N GLN A 62 -0.17 2.86 4.03
CA GLN A 62 -0.31 4.14 4.69
C GLN A 62 -0.11 5.25 3.65
N VAL A 63 -1.00 6.23 3.63
CA VAL A 63 -0.95 7.36 2.70
C VAL A 63 0.17 8.31 3.14
N PRO A 64 1.15 8.58 2.26
CA PRO A 64 2.28 9.45 2.59
C PRO A 64 1.87 10.93 2.45
N SER A 65 2.70 11.84 2.97
CA SER A 65 2.43 13.28 2.99
C SER A 65 2.20 13.90 1.62
N GLU A 66 2.87 13.38 0.60
CA GLU A 66 2.82 13.89 -0.77
C GLU A 66 1.46 13.61 -1.43
N LEU A 67 0.68 12.70 -0.87
CA LEU A 67 -0.65 12.31 -1.35
C LEU A 67 -1.77 12.85 -0.45
N ASP A 68 -1.49 13.86 0.38
CA ASP A 68 -2.53 14.53 1.16
C ASP A 68 -3.55 15.25 0.25
N ASN A 69 -4.83 15.13 0.60
CA ASN A 69 -5.98 15.63 -0.16
C ASN A 69 -6.06 15.12 -1.61
N GLN A 70 -5.46 13.96 -1.90
CA GLN A 70 -5.57 13.30 -3.20
C GLN A 70 -6.74 12.32 -3.22
N ILE A 71 -6.93 11.61 -4.35
CA ILE A 71 -8.10 10.75 -4.55
C ILE A 71 -7.66 9.29 -4.70
N CYS A 72 -8.35 8.39 -4.01
CA CYS A 72 -8.22 6.95 -4.24
C CYS A 72 -9.49 6.33 -4.84
N SER A 73 -9.31 5.14 -5.39
CA SER A 73 -10.37 4.28 -5.90
C SER A 73 -11.34 3.88 -4.78
N THR A 74 -12.62 3.74 -5.11
CA THR A 74 -13.61 3.08 -4.23
C THR A 74 -13.36 1.58 -4.03
N GLY A 75 -12.33 1.01 -4.68
CA GLY A 75 -11.82 -0.32 -4.34
C GLY A 75 -11.05 -0.39 -3.02
N PHE A 76 -10.86 0.76 -2.35
CA PHE A 76 -10.30 0.83 -1.01
C PHE A 76 -11.36 1.21 0.02
N CYS A 77 -11.18 0.70 1.23
CA CYS A 77 -11.74 1.26 2.45
C CYS A 77 -10.66 2.16 3.07
N VAL A 78 -10.98 3.45 3.23
CA VAL A 78 -10.11 4.43 3.90
C VAL A 78 -10.37 4.41 5.41
N LEU A 79 -9.33 4.12 6.19
CA LEU A 79 -9.33 4.12 7.65
C LEU A 79 -8.54 5.34 8.15
N ARG A 80 -9.27 6.33 8.65
CA ARG A 80 -8.70 7.54 9.27
C ARG A 80 -8.77 7.40 10.79
N THR A 81 -7.62 7.52 11.46
CA THR A 81 -7.55 7.37 12.92
C THR A 81 -8.11 8.58 13.64
N GLY A 82 -8.79 8.31 14.77
CA GLY A 82 -9.23 9.32 15.72
C GLY A 82 -8.17 9.62 16.78
N VAL A 83 -8.53 10.49 17.73
CA VAL A 83 -7.69 10.81 18.89
C VAL A 83 -7.44 9.53 19.72
N GLY A 84 -6.20 9.31 20.14
CA GLY A 84 -5.82 8.16 20.97
C GLY A 84 -5.48 6.88 20.18
N ILE A 85 -5.46 6.94 18.84
CA ILE A 85 -5.12 5.82 17.98
C ILE A 85 -4.00 6.23 17.03
N LEU A 86 -2.87 5.52 17.08
CA LEU A 86 -1.75 5.77 16.16
C LEU A 86 -2.02 5.15 14.77
N PRO A 87 -1.86 5.91 13.67
CA PRO A 87 -1.97 5.36 12.31
C PRO A 87 -1.08 4.15 12.08
N ASP A 88 0.17 4.22 12.52
CA ASP A 88 1.14 3.14 12.38
C ASP A 88 0.70 1.85 13.09
N TYR A 89 -0.08 1.97 14.18
CA TYR A 89 -0.66 0.82 14.87
C TYR A 89 -1.79 0.17 14.06
N ILE A 90 -2.68 0.97 13.48
CA ILE A 90 -3.71 0.46 12.56
C ILE A 90 -3.05 -0.20 11.34
N PHE A 91 -2.01 0.43 10.78
CA PHE A 91 -1.27 -0.11 9.67
C PHE A 91 -0.64 -1.47 9.99
N ALA A 92 -0.07 -1.62 11.19
CA ALA A 92 0.40 -2.91 11.70
C ALA A 92 -0.73 -3.93 11.82
N PHE A 93 -1.87 -3.54 12.39
CA PHE A 93 -3.00 -4.43 12.64
C PHE A 93 -3.64 -4.96 11.36
N VAL A 94 -3.88 -4.12 10.35
CA VAL A 94 -4.51 -4.56 9.08
C VAL A 94 -3.64 -5.50 8.24
N ARG A 95 -2.38 -5.69 8.65
CA ARG A 95 -1.42 -6.63 8.05
C ARG A 95 -1.29 -7.93 8.83
N TYR A 96 -1.93 -8.02 9.99
CA TYR A 96 -1.92 -9.22 10.81
C TYR A 96 -2.79 -10.30 10.19
N GLU A 97 -2.33 -11.56 10.26
CA GLU A 97 -2.97 -12.70 9.60
C GLU A 97 -4.45 -12.83 10.00
N SER A 98 -4.77 -12.71 11.29
CA SER A 98 -6.15 -12.85 11.75
C SER A 98 -7.10 -11.79 11.19
N PHE A 99 -6.61 -10.58 10.88
CA PHE A 99 -7.44 -9.57 10.19
C PHE A 99 -7.71 -9.98 8.73
N ILE A 100 -6.68 -10.50 8.05
CA ILE A 100 -6.76 -10.95 6.65
C ILE A 100 -7.70 -12.15 6.55
N GLU A 101 -7.57 -13.12 7.45
CA GLU A 101 -8.42 -14.31 7.55
C GLU A 101 -9.87 -13.91 7.81
N ALA A 102 -10.13 -13.02 8.77
CA ALA A 102 -11.47 -12.55 9.07
C ALA A 102 -12.16 -11.90 7.85
N LEU A 103 -11.44 -11.10 7.06
CA LEU A 103 -11.99 -10.54 5.82
C LEU A 103 -12.15 -11.58 4.71
N THR A 104 -11.21 -12.52 4.61
CA THR A 104 -11.25 -13.58 3.60
C THR A 104 -12.41 -14.55 3.84
N ASP A 105 -12.73 -14.80 5.11
CA ASP A 105 -13.81 -15.69 5.53
C ASP A 105 -15.19 -15.16 5.14
N LEU A 106 -15.38 -13.85 5.14
CA LEU A 106 -16.62 -13.19 4.72
C LEU A 106 -16.95 -13.36 3.23
N VAL A 107 -15.95 -13.72 2.42
CA VAL A 107 -16.04 -13.78 0.96
C VAL A 107 -15.69 -15.15 0.39
N LYS A 108 -15.59 -16.16 1.26
CA LYS A 108 -15.34 -17.57 0.88
C LYS A 108 -16.37 -18.04 -0.16
N GLY A 109 -15.88 -18.64 -1.25
CA GLY A 109 -16.71 -19.20 -2.32
C GLY A 109 -17.15 -18.21 -3.41
N ALA A 110 -16.84 -16.92 -3.29
CA ALA A 110 -17.13 -15.94 -4.34
C ALA A 110 -16.10 -16.00 -5.48
N LEU A 111 -16.57 -15.94 -6.73
CA LEU A 111 -15.71 -15.86 -7.92
C LEU A 111 -14.88 -14.56 -7.95
N TYR A 112 -15.46 -13.48 -7.44
CA TYR A 112 -14.82 -12.17 -7.26
C TYR A 112 -15.00 -11.72 -5.81
N PRO A 113 -14.13 -12.17 -4.88
CA PRO A 113 -14.28 -11.88 -3.47
C PRO A 113 -14.11 -10.39 -3.21
N ALA A 114 -15.10 -9.75 -2.62
CA ALA A 114 -15.05 -8.35 -2.21
C ALA A 114 -15.80 -8.15 -0.90
N VAL A 115 -15.17 -7.46 0.05
CA VAL A 115 -15.80 -7.01 1.29
C VAL A 115 -16.34 -5.58 1.13
N THR A 116 -17.26 -5.19 1.98
CA THR A 116 -17.74 -3.80 2.08
C THR A 116 -16.91 -3.02 3.09
N ASP A 117 -16.88 -1.68 2.96
CA ASP A 117 -16.27 -0.81 3.98
C ASP A 117 -16.85 -1.04 5.37
N GLY A 118 -18.14 -1.35 5.47
CA GLY A 118 -18.80 -1.68 6.73
C GLY A 118 -18.22 -2.95 7.36
N GLN A 119 -17.97 -3.99 6.56
CA GLN A 119 -17.34 -5.23 7.04
C GLN A 119 -15.89 -5.01 7.49
N VAL A 120 -15.13 -4.15 6.80
CA VAL A 120 -13.77 -3.77 7.23
C VAL A 120 -13.80 -3.01 8.56
N LYS A 121 -14.72 -2.04 8.69
CA LYS A 121 -14.86 -1.20 9.90
C LYS A 121 -15.48 -1.95 11.09
N ALA A 122 -16.16 -3.06 10.85
CA ALA A 122 -16.74 -3.92 11.90
C ALA A 122 -15.70 -4.86 12.54
N GLN A 123 -14.49 -4.96 11.99
CA GLN A 123 -13.44 -5.80 12.57
C GLN A 123 -13.04 -5.28 13.95
N GLN A 124 -12.95 -6.19 14.93
CA GLN A 124 -12.51 -5.85 16.28
C GLN A 124 -11.00 -5.72 16.31
N ILE A 125 -10.53 -4.60 16.85
CA ILE A 125 -9.10 -4.32 17.04
C ILE A 125 -8.80 -4.23 18.54
N PRO A 126 -7.78 -4.94 19.06
CA PRO A 126 -7.29 -4.70 20.41
C PRO A 126 -6.71 -3.28 20.46
N LEU A 127 -7.10 -2.48 21.46
CA LEU A 127 -6.65 -1.09 21.57
C LEU A 127 -5.87 -0.87 22.87
N PRO A 128 -4.55 -1.16 22.88
CA PRO A 128 -3.72 -0.94 24.05
C PRO A 128 -3.43 0.57 24.26
N PRO A 129 -2.85 0.97 25.41
CA PRO A 129 -2.43 2.35 25.65
C PRO A 129 -1.45 2.87 24.58
N LEU A 130 -1.39 4.18 24.39
CA LEU A 130 -0.55 4.82 23.37
C LEU A 130 0.93 4.44 23.43
N SER A 131 1.48 4.23 24.62
CA SER A 131 2.85 3.76 24.81
C SER A 131 3.08 2.40 24.15
N GLU A 132 2.13 1.49 24.33
CA GLU A 132 2.18 0.14 23.79
C GLU A 132 1.89 0.12 22.29
N GLN A 133 0.94 0.93 21.81
CA GLN A 133 0.73 1.13 20.37
C GLN A 133 2.03 1.58 19.68
N ARG A 134 2.74 2.54 20.30
CA ARG A 134 4.02 3.05 19.77
C ARG A 134 5.11 1.97 19.80
N ARG A 135 5.19 1.19 20.87
CA ARG A 135 6.15 0.09 21.00
C ARG A 135 5.95 -0.96 19.90
N ILE A 136 4.70 -1.41 19.70
CA ILE A 136 4.35 -2.39 18.68
C ILE A 136 4.64 -1.85 17.27
N ALA A 137 4.17 -0.64 16.98
CA ALA A 137 4.39 -0.01 15.68
C ALA A 137 5.88 0.22 15.38
N GLY A 138 6.66 0.63 16.39
CA GLY A 138 8.10 0.83 16.27
C GLY A 138 8.85 -0.46 15.90
N LEU A 139 8.59 -1.55 16.64
CA LEU A 139 9.20 -2.86 16.37
C LEU A 139 8.90 -3.35 14.95
N LEU A 140 7.64 -3.25 14.52
CA LEU A 140 7.25 -3.67 13.16
C LEU A 140 7.87 -2.78 12.10
N ARG A 141 7.95 -1.46 12.33
CA ARG A 141 8.63 -0.55 11.41
C ARG A 141 10.10 -0.91 11.26
N GLU A 142 10.82 -1.13 12.36
CA GLU A 142 12.24 -1.52 12.33
C GLU A 142 12.47 -2.81 11.56
N GLN A 143 11.66 -3.84 11.82
CA GLN A 143 11.73 -5.11 11.10
C GLN A 143 11.46 -4.94 9.60
N MET A 144 10.45 -4.16 9.23
CA MET A 144 10.13 -3.90 7.82
C MET A 144 11.23 -3.11 7.12
N THR A 145 11.82 -2.12 7.78
CA THR A 145 12.96 -1.39 7.24
C THR A 145 14.16 -2.31 7.00
N ALA A 146 14.43 -3.25 7.92
CA ALA A 146 15.49 -4.23 7.73
C ALA A 146 15.23 -5.16 6.53
N VAL A 147 13.98 -5.63 6.36
CA VAL A 147 13.57 -6.47 5.21
C VAL A 147 13.72 -5.72 3.89
N GLU A 148 13.25 -4.48 3.82
CA GLU A 148 13.37 -3.67 2.59
C GLU A 148 14.84 -3.37 2.24
N LYS A 149 15.68 -3.11 3.25
CA LYS A 149 17.13 -2.92 3.02
C LYS A 149 17.79 -4.18 2.46
N ALA A 150 17.48 -5.35 3.03
CA ALA A 150 18.01 -6.62 2.53
C ALA A 150 17.53 -6.91 1.10
N ARG A 151 16.25 -6.63 0.82
CA ARG A 151 15.67 -6.77 -0.52
C ARG A 151 16.37 -5.85 -1.53
N ALA A 152 16.56 -4.58 -1.22
CA ALA A 152 17.21 -3.63 -2.10
C ALA A 152 18.66 -4.05 -2.41
N ALA A 153 19.39 -4.58 -1.42
CA ALA A 153 20.74 -5.11 -1.63
C ALA A 153 20.75 -6.31 -2.58
N ALA A 154 19.82 -7.26 -2.38
CA ALA A 154 19.70 -8.43 -3.25
C ALA A 154 19.29 -8.07 -4.69
N GLU A 155 18.37 -7.12 -4.86
CA GLU A 155 17.98 -6.60 -6.19
C GLU A 155 19.17 -5.91 -6.89
N ALA A 156 20.00 -5.17 -6.18
CA ALA A 156 21.19 -4.53 -6.74
C ALA A 156 22.27 -5.54 -7.16
N GLU A 157 22.49 -6.59 -6.36
CA GLU A 157 23.45 -7.65 -6.67
C GLU A 157 23.01 -8.47 -7.89
N LEU A 158 21.71 -8.82 -7.96
CA LEU A 158 21.14 -9.50 -9.11
C LEU A 158 21.30 -8.67 -10.40
N ASN A 159 21.02 -7.36 -10.34
CA ASN A 159 21.21 -6.45 -11.49
C ASN A 159 22.69 -6.37 -11.94
N THR A 160 23.63 -6.47 -11.00
CA THR A 160 25.05 -6.49 -11.31
C THR A 160 25.43 -7.79 -12.03
N ILE A 161 24.96 -8.93 -11.54
CA ILE A 161 25.19 -10.24 -12.15
C ILE A 161 24.61 -10.31 -13.56
N THR A 162 23.40 -9.78 -13.78
CA THR A 162 22.76 -9.80 -15.11
C THR A 162 23.44 -8.86 -16.11
N ALA A 163 24.03 -7.75 -15.66
CA ALA A 163 24.77 -6.83 -16.52
C ALA A 163 26.21 -7.30 -16.84
N LEU A 164 26.79 -8.16 -15.99
CA LEU A 164 28.19 -8.59 -16.09
C LEU A 164 28.56 -9.24 -17.43
N PRO A 165 27.76 -10.15 -18.04
CA PRO A 165 28.09 -10.74 -19.33
C PRO A 165 28.20 -9.70 -20.45
N ALA A 166 27.27 -8.73 -20.51
CA ALA A 166 27.30 -7.67 -21.50
C ALA A 166 28.54 -6.78 -21.34
N ALA A 167 28.89 -6.44 -20.10
CA ALA A 167 30.09 -5.67 -19.79
C ALA A 167 31.39 -6.41 -20.16
N LEU A 168 31.47 -7.72 -19.88
CA LEU A 168 32.62 -8.55 -20.26
C LEU A 168 32.76 -8.68 -21.78
N LEU A 169 31.66 -8.87 -22.51
CA LEU A 169 31.70 -8.90 -23.98
C LEU A 169 32.17 -7.57 -24.56
N LEU A 170 31.69 -6.44 -24.04
CA LEU A 170 32.13 -5.11 -24.45
C LEU A 170 33.64 -4.91 -24.27
N ARG A 171 34.17 -5.31 -23.10
CA ARG A 171 35.61 -5.25 -22.82
C ARG A 171 36.43 -6.17 -23.74
N ALA A 172 35.88 -7.33 -24.10
CA ALA A 172 36.56 -8.29 -24.98
C ALA A 172 36.64 -7.75 -26.41
N PHE A 173 35.55 -7.14 -26.92
CA PHE A 173 35.54 -6.50 -28.23
C PHE A 173 36.38 -5.22 -28.30
N ALA A 174 36.58 -4.53 -27.16
CA ALA A 174 37.48 -3.39 -27.05
C ALA A 174 38.98 -3.77 -26.93
N GLY A 175 39.29 -5.07 -26.79
CA GLY A 175 40.67 -5.55 -26.59
C GLY A 175 41.24 -5.25 -25.20
N GLU A 176 40.39 -5.00 -24.20
CA GLU A 176 40.75 -4.64 -22.83
C GLU A 176 40.67 -5.83 -21.85
N LEU A 177 40.72 -7.05 -22.39
CA LEU A 177 40.59 -8.33 -21.69
C LEU A 177 41.73 -9.28 -22.08
#